data_AF-A0A0E0A1G1-F1
#
_entry.id   AF-A0A0E0A1G1-F1
#
_cell.length_a   1.000
_cell.length_b   1.000
_cell.length_c   1.000
_cell.angle_alpha   90.00
_cell.angle_beta   90.00
_cell.angle_gamma   90.00
#
_symmetry.space_group_name_H-M   'P 1'
#
loop_
_entity.id
_entity.type
_entity.pdbx_description
1 polymer ?
#
loop_
_entity_poly.entity_id
_entity_poly.type
_entity_poly.pdbx_seq_one_letter_code
_entity_poly.pdbx_strand_id
1 'polypeptide(L)'
;MDIESVRCACCGLEEDCTQEYIENVKANFGGKWLCGLCSEAVGDELSKDRREQDGIEDAIKAHMAFCRMALSSPAVKVADGMKEMLRKRSKDKVKPEIPSKAHPFLLGDN
;
A
#
# COMPACT_ATOMS: atom_id res chain seq x y z
N MET A 1 17.88 2.48 -13.95
CA MET A 1 17.17 3.36 -13.02
C MET A 1 16.57 2.45 -11.98
N ASP A 2 17.10 2.50 -10.77
CA ASP A 2 16.69 1.61 -9.69
C ASP A 2 15.35 2.08 -9.13
N ILE A 3 14.41 1.14 -9.01
CA ILE A 3 13.06 1.36 -8.51
C ILE A 3 12.95 0.69 -7.15
N GLU A 4 12.46 1.44 -6.16
CA GLU A 4 12.20 0.96 -4.81
C GLU A 4 10.73 1.16 -4.44
N SER A 5 10.18 0.19 -3.71
CA SER A 5 8.85 0.28 -3.12
C SER A 5 8.93 1.01 -1.80
N VAL A 6 8.25 2.16 -1.70
CA VAL A 6 8.33 3.06 -0.54
C VAL A 6 6.95 3.45 -0.03
N ARG A 7 6.82 3.50 1.30
CA ARG A 7 5.55 3.79 1.98
C ARG A 7 5.46 5.26 2.38
N CYS A 8 4.41 5.94 1.92
CA CYS A 8 4.11 7.32 2.27
C CYS A 8 3.91 7.48 3.78
N ALA A 9 4.60 8.46 4.37
CA ALA A 9 4.49 8.74 5.80
C ALA A 9 3.10 9.26 6.22
N CYS A 10 2.34 9.86 5.29
CA CYS A 10 1.03 10.44 5.58
C CYS A 10 -0.13 9.44 5.56
N CYS A 11 -0.29 8.73 4.44
CA CYS A 11 -1.44 7.87 4.19
C CYS A 11 -1.10 6.38 4.18
N GLY A 12 0.18 6.02 4.24
CA GLY A 12 0.64 4.63 4.20
C GLY A 12 0.50 3.96 2.83
N LEU A 13 0.16 4.71 1.77
CA LEU A 13 0.19 4.24 0.38
C LEU A 13 1.62 3.84 0.01
N GLU A 14 1.74 2.72 -0.69
CA GLU A 14 3.02 2.20 -1.18
C GLU A 14 3.11 2.49 -2.68
N GLU A 15 4.23 3.08 -3.11
CA GLU A 15 4.49 3.45 -4.49
C GLU A 15 5.86 2.93 -4.93
N ASP A 16 5.93 2.43 -6.16
CA ASP A 16 7.19 2.05 -6.80
C ASP A 16 7.79 3.30 -7.46
N CYS A 17 8.90 3.78 -6.91
CA CYS A 17 9.50 5.06 -7.29
C CYS A 17 10.98 4.89 -7.59
N THR A 18 11.50 5.76 -8.45
CA THR A 18 12.94 5.80 -8.73
C THR A 18 13.68 6.37 -7.53
N GLN A 19 14.89 5.89 -7.28
CA GLN A 19 15.69 6.34 -6.13
C GLN A 19 15.89 7.87 -6.13
N GLU A 20 16.16 8.44 -7.30
CA GLU A 20 16.31 9.88 -7.50
C GLU A 20 15.05 10.66 -7.10
N TYR A 21 13.86 10.17 -7.47
CA TYR A 21 12.61 10.81 -7.10
C TYR A 21 12.37 10.71 -5.58
N ILE A 22 12.69 9.57 -4.97
CA ILE A 22 12.61 9.35 -3.52
C ILE A 22 13.46 10.36 -2.76
N GLU A 23 14.71 10.54 -3.18
CA GLU A 23 15.66 11.46 -2.56
C GLU A 23 15.22 12.92 -2.71
N ASN A 24 14.75 13.31 -3.90
CA ASN A 24 14.23 14.64 -4.15
C ASN A 24 13.02 14.96 -3.25
N VAL A 25 12.06 14.06 -3.12
CA VAL A 25 10.91 14.27 -2.23
C VAL A 25 11.37 14.36 -0.77
N LYS A 26 12.23 13.45 -0.31
CA LYS A 26 12.75 13.49 1.07
C LYS A 26 13.48 14.81 1.37
N ALA A 27 14.23 15.36 0.42
CA ALA A 27 14.92 16.64 0.58
C ALA A 27 13.93 17.81 0.79
N ASN A 28 12.75 17.76 0.16
CA ASN A 28 11.73 18.80 0.24
C ASN A 28 10.82 18.70 1.48
N PHE A 29 10.72 17.51 2.12
CA PHE A 29 9.75 17.25 3.19
C PHE A 29 10.39 16.74 4.50
N GLY A 30 11.51 17.34 4.90
CA GLY A 30 12.15 17.06 6.19
C GLY A 30 12.57 15.59 6.34
N GLY A 31 13.11 15.00 5.28
CA GLY A 31 13.58 13.61 5.22
C GLY A 31 12.48 12.56 5.07
N LYS A 32 11.21 12.96 4.99
CA LYS A 32 10.06 12.05 4.93
C LYS A 32 9.65 11.84 3.47
N TRP A 33 9.40 10.58 3.11
CA TRP A 33 8.81 10.26 1.81
C TRP A 33 7.30 10.48 1.85
N LEU A 34 6.78 11.21 0.86
CA LEU A 34 5.37 11.44 0.61
C LEU A 34 5.01 10.90 -0.77
N CYS A 35 3.86 10.23 -0.90
CA CYS A 35 3.35 9.86 -2.22
C CYS A 35 2.99 11.11 -3.04
N GLY A 36 2.90 10.96 -4.36
CA GLY A 36 2.66 12.09 -5.28
C GLY A 36 1.45 12.96 -4.89
N LEU A 37 0.36 12.36 -4.39
CA LEU A 37 -0.80 13.13 -3.94
C LEU A 37 -0.58 13.88 -2.61
N CYS A 38 0.17 13.28 -1.68
CA CYS A 38 0.45 13.92 -0.40
C CYS A 38 1.51 15.02 -0.54
N SER A 39 2.49 14.86 -1.44
CA SER A 39 3.50 15.90 -1.71
C SER A 39 2.86 17.16 -2.29
N GLU A 40 1.93 17.03 -3.24
CA GLU A 40 1.20 18.16 -3.80
C GLU A 40 0.35 18.85 -2.71
N ALA A 41 -0.42 18.07 -1.95
CA ALA A 41 -1.29 18.63 -0.92
C ALA A 41 -0.52 19.36 0.19
N VAL A 42 0.63 18.82 0.64
CA VAL A 42 1.47 19.49 1.64
C VAL A 42 2.17 20.71 1.02
N GLY A 43 2.66 20.61 -0.22
CA GLY A 43 3.30 21.73 -0.93
C GLY A 43 2.38 22.92 -1.15
N ASP A 44 1.10 22.68 -1.46
CA ASP A 44 0.09 23.70 -1.61
C ASP A 44 -0.14 24.49 -0.31
N GLU A 45 -0.18 23.80 0.83
CA GLU A 45 -0.37 24.44 2.15
C GLU A 45 0.84 25.29 2.56
N LEU A 46 2.06 24.82 2.25
CA LEU A 46 3.28 25.59 2.49
C LEU A 46 3.35 26.87 1.63
N SER A 47 2.87 26.78 0.39
CA SER A 47 2.87 27.90 -0.56
C SER A 47 1.87 29.00 -0.18
N LYS A 48 0.72 28.63 0.42
CA LYS A 48 -0.33 29.59 0.81
C LYS A 48 0.05 30.44 2.02
N ASP A 49 0.77 29.86 2.97
CA ASP A 49 0.90 30.45 4.30
C ASP A 49 2.15 31.35 4.47
N ARG A 50 2.99 31.51 3.45
CA ARG A 50 4.31 32.19 3.52
C ARG A 50 5.14 31.76 4.73
N ARG A 51 4.89 30.56 5.28
CA ARG A 51 5.71 29.99 6.33
C ARG A 51 7.00 29.53 5.67
N GLU A 52 8.11 30.05 6.14
CA GLU A 52 9.44 29.59 5.76
C GLU A 52 9.60 28.10 6.12
N GLN A 53 10.74 27.50 5.76
CA GLN A 53 11.05 26.06 5.92
C GLN A 53 10.71 25.48 7.30
N ASP A 54 10.64 26.31 8.34
CA ASP A 54 10.19 25.97 9.70
C ASP A 54 8.76 25.41 9.78
N GLY A 55 7.90 25.65 8.77
CA GLY A 55 6.51 25.17 8.74
C GLY A 55 6.31 23.77 8.14
N ILE A 56 7.34 23.15 7.55
CA ILE A 56 7.22 21.88 6.81
C ILE A 56 6.71 20.75 7.72
N GLU A 57 7.28 20.61 8.92
CA GLU A 57 6.88 19.55 9.83
C GLU A 57 5.43 19.71 10.32
N ASP A 58 5.01 20.95 10.58
CA ASP A 58 3.65 21.26 11.00
C ASP A 58 2.63 20.99 9.89
N ALA A 59 2.95 21.36 8.64
CA ALA A 59 2.11 21.08 7.48
C ALA A 59 1.95 19.57 7.25
N ILE A 60 3.06 18.82 7.34
CA ILE A 60 3.04 17.36 7.25
C ILE A 60 2.18 16.77 8.39
N LYS A 61 2.35 17.24 9.63
CA LYS A 61 1.60 16.74 10.79
C LYS A 61 0.10 17.00 10.67
N ALA A 62 -0.29 18.19 10.18
CA ALA A 62 -1.68 18.52 9.89
C ALA A 62 -2.25 17.59 8.81
N HIS A 63 -1.51 17.38 7.72
CA HIS A 63 -1.93 16.49 6.64
C HIS A 63 -2.02 15.01 7.09
N MET A 64 -1.10 14.54 7.93
CA MET A 64 -1.16 13.21 8.55
C MET A 64 -2.45 12.99 9.34
N ALA A 65 -2.89 14.00 10.11
CA ALA A 65 -4.14 13.92 10.86
C ALA A 65 -5.34 13.80 9.90
N PHE A 66 -5.35 14.58 8.82
CA PHE A 66 -6.37 14.53 7.77
C PHE A 66 -6.42 13.16 7.06
N CYS A 67 -5.27 12.63 6.61
CA CYS A 67 -5.20 11.33 5.93
C CYS A 67 -5.75 10.19 6.81
N ARG A 68 -5.44 10.20 8.11
CA ARG A 68 -5.93 9.17 9.04
C ARG A 68 -7.45 9.22 9.22
N MET A 69 -8.07 10.39 9.11
CA MET A 69 -9.54 10.50 9.15
C MET A 69 -10.18 9.82 7.93
N ALA A 70 -9.61 9.94 6.74
CA ALA A 70 -10.13 9.30 5.52
C ALA A 70 -10.14 7.76 5.63
N LEU A 71 -9.15 7.17 6.31
CA LEU A 71 -9.09 5.72 6.55
C LEU A 71 -10.15 5.23 7.55
N SER A 72 -10.75 6.13 8.34
CA SER A 72 -11.81 5.80 9.31
C SER A 72 -13.23 5.82 8.73
N SER A 73 -13.38 6.13 7.43
CA SER A 73 -14.68 6.25 6.78
C SER A 73 -15.44 4.90 6.79
N PRO A 74 -16.77 4.92 6.97
CA PRO A 74 -17.59 3.71 6.86
C PRO A 74 -17.40 2.95 5.54
N ALA A 75 -17.08 3.66 4.44
CA ALA A 75 -16.86 3.04 3.14
C ALA A 75 -15.62 2.12 3.13
N VAL A 76 -14.58 2.47 3.88
CA VAL A 76 -13.37 1.63 4.02
C VAL A 76 -13.73 0.33 4.73
N LYS A 77 -14.49 0.41 5.82
CA LYS A 77 -14.96 -0.78 6.57
C LYS A 77 -15.85 -1.70 5.72
N VAL A 78 -16.71 -1.13 4.89
CA VAL A 78 -17.54 -1.90 3.94
C VAL A 78 -16.65 -2.59 2.91
N ALA A 79 -15.68 -1.87 2.32
CA ALA A 79 -14.74 -2.44 1.35
C ALA A 79 -13.90 -3.58 1.97
N ASP A 80 -13.43 -3.42 3.21
CA ASP A 80 -12.71 -4.47 3.94
C ASP A 80 -13.59 -5.69 4.21
N GLY A 81 -14.84 -5.49 4.61
CA GLY A 81 -15.81 -6.58 4.74
C GLY A 81 -16.03 -7.35 3.43
N MET A 82 -16.19 -6.63 2.32
CA MET A 82 -16.32 -7.25 0.99
C MET A 82 -15.07 -8.06 0.61
N LYS A 83 -13.88 -7.50 0.87
CA LYS A 83 -12.59 -8.15 0.62
C LYS A 83 -12.45 -9.45 1.44
N GLU A 84 -12.86 -9.45 2.69
CA GLU A 84 -12.86 -10.63 3.55
C GLU A 84 -13.82 -11.71 3.03
N MET A 85 -15.04 -11.33 2.63
CA MET A 85 -16.01 -12.27 2.08
C MET A 85 -15.50 -12.96 0.80
N LEU A 86 -14.86 -12.21 -0.10
CA LEU A 86 -14.26 -12.77 -1.32
C LEU A 86 -13.11 -13.74 -0.99
N ARG A 87 -12.24 -13.39 -0.03
CA ARG A 87 -11.11 -14.24 0.39
C ARG A 87 -11.56 -15.57 1.01
N LYS A 88 -12.62 -15.57 1.82
CA LYS A 88 -13.17 -16.80 2.41
C LYS A 88 -13.69 -17.75 1.33
N ARG A 89 -14.48 -17.24 0.37
CA ARG A 89 -15.02 -18.04 -0.75
C ARG A 89 -13.95 -18.67 -1.64
N SER A 90 -12.79 -18.05 -1.78
CA SER A 90 -11.68 -18.62 -2.55
C SER A 90 -11.02 -19.83 -1.86
N LYS A 91 -11.07 -19.92 -0.52
CA LYS A 91 -10.50 -21.05 0.23
C LYS A 91 -11.40 -22.30 0.21
N ASP A 92 -12.71 -22.13 0.02
CA ASP A 92 -13.67 -23.24 -0.05
C ASP A 92 -13.61 -24.02 -1.38
N LYS A 93 -12.74 -23.61 -2.33
CA LYS A 93 -12.45 -24.34 -3.57
C LYS A 93 -11.23 -25.26 -3.41
N VAL A 94 -11.25 -26.17 -2.44
CA VAL A 94 -10.34 -27.32 -2.44
C VAL A 94 -10.91 -28.37 -3.42
N LYS A 95 -10.07 -28.83 -4.35
CA LYS A 95 -10.40 -29.76 -5.45
C LYS A 95 -11.08 -31.05 -4.92
N PRO A 96 -12.07 -31.62 -5.61
CA PRO A 96 -12.42 -33.02 -5.39
C PRO A 96 -11.22 -33.87 -5.84
N GLU A 97 -10.63 -34.62 -4.91
CA GLU A 97 -9.67 -35.68 -5.23
C GLU A 97 -10.37 -36.72 -6.12
N ILE A 98 -9.96 -36.85 -7.37
CA ILE A 98 -10.38 -37.98 -8.22
C ILE A 98 -9.48 -39.16 -7.84
N PRO A 99 -10.02 -40.30 -7.34
CA PRO A 99 -9.19 -41.46 -7.02
C PRO A 99 -8.63 -42.06 -8.30
N SER A 100 -7.30 -42.02 -8.47
CA SER A 100 -6.61 -42.72 -9.54
C SER A 100 -6.68 -44.23 -9.29
N LYS A 101 -7.42 -44.95 -10.14
CA LYS A 101 -7.36 -46.42 -10.15
C LYS A 101 -6.03 -46.84 -10.79
N ALA A 102 -5.06 -47.25 -9.97
CA ALA A 102 -3.91 -48.00 -10.45
C ALA A 102 -4.35 -49.45 -10.74
N HIS A 103 -4.13 -49.90 -11.99
CA HIS A 103 -4.30 -51.28 -12.41
C HIS A 103 -3.05 -52.08 -12.00
N PRO A 104 -3.16 -53.24 -11.32
CA PRO A 104 -2.00 -54.04 -10.98
C PRO A 104 -1.57 -54.86 -12.21
N PHE A 105 -0.36 -54.64 -12.71
CA PHE A 105 0.33 -55.61 -13.56
C PHE A 105 1.37 -56.29 -12.68
N LEU A 106 1.11 -57.55 -12.33
CA LEU A 106 1.98 -58.35 -11.47
C LEU A 106 3.22 -58.78 -12.25
N LEU A 107 4.33 -58.70 -11.52
CA LEU A 107 5.68 -59.12 -11.84
C LEU A 107 5.72 -60.57 -12.33
N GLY A 108 6.38 -60.80 -13.46
CA GLY A 108 6.83 -62.13 -13.86
C GLY A 108 8.20 -62.38 -13.27
N ASP A 109 8.29 -63.33 -12.34
CA ASP A 109 9.52 -64.00 -11.92
C ASP A 109 9.19 -65.48 -11.69
N ASN A 110 9.39 -66.31 -12.73
CA ASN A 110 10.01 -67.66 -12.71
C ASN A 110 9.95 -68.28 -14.12
#